data_AF-A0A7S3NC55-F1
#
_entry.id   AF-A0A7S3NC55-F1
#
_cell.length_a   1.000
_cell.length_b   1.000
_cell.length_c   1.000
_cell.angle_alpha   90.00
_cell.angle_beta   90.00
_cell.angle_gamma   90.00
#
_symmetry.space_group_name_H-M   'P 1'
#
loop_
_entity.id
_entity.type
_entity.pdbx_description
1 polymer ?
#
loop_
_entity_poly.entity_id
_entity_poly.type
_entity_poly.pdbx_seq_one_letter_code
_entity_poly.pdbx_strand_id
1 'polypeptide(L)'
;MATTKMIAHLVNQQVLHEVIALEILSLFLENPTEDSIEMAADFMIECGQVLGDLSQQGSIAVFERFKGILHEGECNRRVQYTIENLFSIRKAKFKSHPGVIQELDLIEEEDRITHEVSLADEFDPEDKANFFQFDPEYEKNEQEWDEIKKEILGEEEDRINKRIDQLDEEEESSESEEEKIQDITEQDLMNLRKTIYLVIVSSVDFEEVVHKLMKMNIREGQEIELC
;
A
#
# COMPACT_ATOMS: atom_id res chain seq x y z
N MET A 1 -9.73 0.25 24.56
CA MET A 1 -8.45 0.32 23.82
C MET A 1 -8.29 -0.76 22.76
N ALA A 2 -8.48 -2.05 23.05
CA ALA A 2 -8.22 -3.12 22.05
C ALA A 2 -9.02 -2.96 20.74
N THR A 3 -10.34 -2.74 20.83
CA THR A 3 -11.21 -2.58 19.65
C THR A 3 -10.89 -1.32 18.85
N THR A 4 -10.66 -0.19 19.51
CA THR A 4 -10.30 1.05 18.83
C THR A 4 -8.94 0.93 18.14
N LYS A 5 -7.97 0.27 18.78
CA LYS A 5 -6.67 -0.01 18.16
C LYS A 5 -6.80 -0.93 16.93
N MET A 6 -7.65 -1.95 17.00
CA MET A 6 -7.95 -2.80 15.84
C MET A 6 -8.54 -1.97 14.69
N ILE A 7 -9.55 -1.14 14.96
CA ILE A 7 -10.16 -0.27 13.94
C ILE A 7 -9.12 0.69 13.34
N ALA A 8 -8.24 1.28 14.16
CA ALA A 8 -7.18 2.16 13.69
C ALA A 8 -6.28 1.46 12.65
N HIS A 9 -5.88 0.22 12.92
CA HIS A 9 -5.06 -0.54 11.98
C HIS A 9 -5.82 -1.01 10.73
N LEU A 10 -7.13 -1.28 10.84
CA LEU A 10 -7.96 -1.56 9.66
C LEU A 10 -8.06 -0.33 8.74
N VAL A 11 -8.16 0.87 9.30
CA VAL A 11 -8.09 2.11 8.54
C VAL A 11 -6.70 2.33 7.95
N ASN A 12 -5.63 2.04 8.71
CA ASN A 12 -4.26 2.19 8.20
C ASN A 12 -3.99 1.30 6.99
N GLN A 13 -4.50 0.07 7.01
CA GLN A 13 -4.42 -0.90 5.91
C GLN A 13 -5.47 -0.65 4.81
N GLN A 14 -6.27 0.42 4.92
CA GLN A 14 -7.35 0.76 3.99
C GLN A 14 -8.40 -0.34 3.80
N VAL A 15 -8.58 -1.21 4.79
CA VAL A 15 -9.71 -2.15 4.83
C VAL A 15 -10.99 -1.39 5.16
N LEU A 16 -10.90 -0.39 6.04
CA LEU A 16 -12.02 0.50 6.36
C LEU A 16 -11.73 1.90 5.83
N HIS A 17 -12.75 2.54 5.26
CA HIS A 17 -12.66 3.94 4.84
C HIS A 17 -12.41 4.84 6.06
N GLU A 18 -11.56 5.85 5.93
CA GLU A 18 -11.14 6.73 7.03
C GLU A 18 -12.26 7.56 7.69
N VAL A 19 -13.44 7.62 7.07
CA VAL A 19 -14.63 8.28 7.64
C VAL A 19 -14.98 7.67 8.99
N ILE A 20 -14.89 6.34 9.15
CA ILE A 20 -15.21 5.69 10.43
C ILE A 20 -14.32 6.17 11.57
N ALA A 21 -13.04 6.43 11.28
CA ALA A 21 -12.10 6.93 12.27
C ALA A 21 -12.44 8.38 12.68
N LEU A 22 -12.86 9.21 11.71
CA LEU A 22 -13.31 10.58 11.99
C LEU A 22 -14.61 10.60 12.80
N GLU A 23 -15.55 9.69 12.54
CA GLU A 23 -16.78 9.54 13.33
C GLU A 23 -16.48 9.13 14.77
N ILE A 24 -15.61 8.13 14.97
CA ILE A 24 -15.18 7.68 16.32
C ILE A 24 -14.51 8.83 17.08
N LEU A 25 -13.59 9.56 16.44
CA LEU A 25 -12.91 10.71 17.04
C LEU A 25 -13.90 11.83 17.38
N SER A 26 -14.87 12.09 16.51
CA SER A 26 -15.91 13.08 16.76
C SER A 26 -16.77 12.70 17.96
N LEU A 27 -17.17 11.43 18.07
CA LEU A 27 -17.94 10.92 19.21
C LEU A 27 -17.19 11.06 20.54
N PHE A 28 -15.89 10.72 20.57
CA PHE A 28 -15.09 10.86 21.79
C PHE A 28 -14.87 12.31 22.23
N LEU A 29 -14.83 13.24 21.27
CA LEU A 29 -14.54 14.65 21.51
C LEU A 29 -15.80 15.54 21.58
N GLU A 30 -16.99 15.01 21.32
CA GLU A 30 -18.24 15.77 21.40
C GLU A 30 -18.57 16.18 22.84
N ASN A 31 -18.49 15.24 23.77
CA ASN A 31 -18.66 15.47 25.21
C ASN A 31 -17.41 14.96 25.95
N PRO A 32 -16.32 15.76 25.96
CA PRO A 32 -15.02 15.29 26.37
C PRO A 32 -14.97 15.01 27.87
N THR A 33 -14.63 13.76 28.22
CA THR A 33 -14.32 13.30 29.58
C THR A 33 -12.83 12.92 29.65
N GLU A 34 -12.24 12.77 30.84
CA GLU A 34 -10.83 12.39 30.94
C GLU A 34 -10.52 11.11 30.16
N ASP A 35 -11.39 10.10 30.28
CA ASP A 35 -11.23 8.80 29.61
C ASP A 35 -11.48 8.90 28.10
N SER A 36 -12.49 9.67 27.65
CA SER A 36 -12.76 9.79 26.21
C SER A 36 -11.66 10.57 25.48
N ILE A 37 -11.04 11.56 26.13
CA ILE A 37 -9.91 12.30 25.58
C ILE A 37 -8.67 11.40 25.49
N GLU A 38 -8.41 10.58 26.51
CA GLU A 38 -7.30 9.60 26.48
C GLU A 38 -7.50 8.58 25.37
N MET A 39 -8.70 8.02 25.25
CA MET A 39 -9.07 7.09 24.18
C MET A 39 -8.95 7.73 22.78
N ALA A 40 -9.38 8.99 22.62
CA ALA A 40 -9.25 9.71 21.36
C ALA A 40 -7.79 9.99 21.01
N ALA A 41 -6.98 10.37 22.00
CA ALA A 41 -5.56 10.64 21.79
C ALA A 41 -4.81 9.37 21.41
N ASP A 42 -5.02 8.27 22.12
CA ASP A 42 -4.42 6.97 21.81
C ASP A 42 -4.84 6.48 20.41
N PHE A 43 -6.13 6.60 20.07
CA PHE A 43 -6.62 6.25 18.73
C PHE A 43 -5.97 7.11 17.64
N MET A 44 -5.82 8.42 17.88
CA MET A 44 -5.14 9.33 16.97
C MET A 44 -3.63 9.07 16.87
N ILE A 45 -2.99 8.51 17.90
CA ILE A 45 -1.59 8.08 17.81
C ILE A 45 -1.45 6.90 16.84
N GLU A 46 -2.38 5.94 16.87
CA GLU A 46 -2.31 4.72 16.05
C GLU A 46 -2.65 4.96 14.57
N CYS A 47 -3.65 5.80 14.25
CA CYS A 47 -4.07 6.05 12.86
C CYS A 47 -3.78 7.47 12.33
N GLY A 48 -3.18 8.34 13.14
CA GLY A 48 -3.06 9.77 12.81
C GLY A 48 -2.15 10.08 11.63
N GLN A 49 -1.20 9.22 11.30
CA GLN A 49 -0.41 9.36 10.07
C GLN A 49 -1.29 9.17 8.85
N VAL A 50 -1.95 8.00 8.72
CA VAL A 50 -2.79 7.66 7.56
C VAL A 50 -3.97 8.61 7.44
N LEU A 51 -4.61 8.98 8.55
CA LEU A 51 -5.64 10.02 8.56
C LEU A 51 -5.14 11.36 8.04
N GLY A 52 -3.89 11.74 8.35
CA GLY A 52 -3.29 12.97 7.86
C GLY A 52 -3.05 12.95 6.35
N ASP A 53 -2.74 11.78 5.79
CA ASP A 53 -2.44 11.57 4.38
C ASP A 53 -3.73 11.43 3.54
N LEU A 54 -4.72 10.68 4.01
CA LEU A 54 -6.01 10.47 3.32
C LEU A 54 -6.98 11.64 3.51
N SER A 55 -7.11 12.14 4.74
CA SER A 55 -8.08 13.19 5.09
C SER A 55 -7.44 14.30 5.91
N GLN A 56 -6.59 15.09 5.25
CA GLN A 56 -5.89 16.20 5.89
C GLN A 56 -6.84 17.18 6.60
N GLN A 57 -7.99 17.50 5.99
CA GLN A 57 -8.98 18.40 6.59
C GLN A 57 -9.62 17.80 7.84
N GLY A 58 -10.00 16.51 7.80
CA GLY A 58 -10.55 15.80 8.96
C GLY A 58 -9.55 15.74 10.11
N SER A 59 -8.29 15.39 9.82
CA SER A 59 -7.21 15.39 10.80
C SER A 59 -7.00 16.77 11.42
N ILE A 60 -6.97 17.84 10.62
CA ILE A 60 -6.86 19.23 11.14
C ILE A 60 -8.02 19.55 12.09
N ALA A 61 -9.26 19.24 11.71
CA ALA A 61 -10.44 19.51 12.53
C ALA A 61 -10.37 18.78 13.89
N VAL A 62 -9.94 17.52 13.92
CA VAL A 62 -9.73 16.76 15.17
C VAL A 62 -8.69 17.43 16.06
N PHE A 63 -7.55 17.85 15.50
CA PHE A 63 -6.53 18.55 16.28
C PHE A 63 -6.97 19.94 16.77
N GLU A 64 -7.82 20.64 16.01
CA GLU A 64 -8.44 21.88 16.46
C GLU A 64 -9.37 21.64 17.65
N ARG A 65 -10.12 20.53 17.67
CA ARG A 65 -10.92 20.13 18.83
C ARG A 65 -10.07 19.86 20.06
N PHE A 66 -8.98 19.09 19.95
CA PHE A 66 -8.04 18.89 21.05
C PHE A 66 -7.46 20.21 21.58
N LYS A 67 -7.16 21.15 20.68
CA LYS A 67 -6.68 22.49 21.05
C LYS A 67 -7.74 23.32 21.78
N GLY A 68 -9.00 23.24 21.34
CA GLY A 68 -10.13 23.87 22.01
C GLY A 68 -10.27 23.40 23.46
N ILE A 69 -10.26 22.08 23.66
CA ILE A 69 -10.32 21.44 24.99
C ILE A 69 -9.20 21.96 25.91
N LEU A 70 -7.96 22.06 25.40
CA LEU A 70 -6.83 22.57 26.18
C LEU A 70 -6.99 24.05 26.59
N HIS A 71 -7.65 24.86 25.77
CA HIS A 71 -7.81 26.30 25.99
C HIS A 71 -9.06 26.66 26.82
N GLU A 72 -10.11 25.83 26.82
CA GLU A 72 -11.37 26.07 27.53
C GLU A 72 -11.25 26.01 29.07
N GLY A 73 -10.11 25.53 29.59
CA GLY A 73 -9.61 25.96 30.91
C GLY A 73 -9.99 25.11 32.12
N GLU A 74 -10.67 23.96 31.96
CA GLU A 74 -10.97 23.02 33.06
C GLU A 74 -10.42 21.61 32.80
N CYS A 75 -9.23 21.50 32.19
CA CYS A 75 -8.59 20.20 31.99
C CYS A 75 -7.71 19.80 33.17
N ASN A 76 -7.87 18.55 33.64
CA ASN A 76 -6.94 17.93 34.58
C ASN A 76 -5.53 17.85 33.96
N ARG A 77 -4.50 17.93 34.81
CA ARG A 77 -3.09 17.84 34.42
C ARG A 77 -2.76 16.57 33.63
N ARG A 78 -3.43 15.45 33.91
CA ARG A 78 -3.29 14.20 33.13
C ARG A 78 -3.69 14.42 31.67
N VAL A 79 -4.90 14.92 31.45
CA VAL A 79 -5.45 15.21 30.11
C VAL A 79 -4.56 16.18 29.34
N GLN A 80 -4.07 17.22 30.02
CA GLN A 80 -3.13 18.17 29.43
C GLN A 80 -1.86 17.47 28.91
N TYR A 81 -1.22 16.62 29.72
CA TYR A 81 -0.04 15.87 29.29
C TYR A 81 -0.32 14.94 28.12
N THR A 82 -1.48 14.27 28.12
CA THR A 82 -1.90 13.39 27.01
C THR A 82 -2.01 14.16 25.70
N ILE A 83 -2.69 15.32 25.72
CA ILE A 83 -2.84 16.18 24.54
C ILE A 83 -1.47 16.73 24.09
N GLU A 84 -0.65 17.26 25.01
CA GLU A 84 0.69 17.78 24.70
C GLU A 84 1.61 16.71 24.08
N ASN A 85 1.53 15.47 24.57
CA ASN A 85 2.23 14.33 23.99
C ASN A 85 1.75 14.04 22.56
N LEU A 86 0.44 14.00 22.34
CA LEU A 86 -0.14 13.83 21.00
C LEU A 86 0.33 14.92 20.01
N PHE A 87 0.34 16.19 20.43
CA PHE A 87 0.88 17.28 19.59
C PHE A 87 2.37 17.12 19.30
N SER A 88 3.15 16.60 20.25
CA SER A 88 4.57 16.30 20.05
C SER A 88 4.77 15.20 19.02
N ILE A 89 3.96 14.13 19.06
CA ILE A 89 3.97 13.04 18.08
C ILE A 89 3.59 13.56 16.69
N ARG A 90 2.55 14.40 16.58
CA ARG A 90 2.17 15.06 15.32
C ARG A 90 3.32 15.89 14.74
N LYS A 91 3.99 16.69 15.59
CA LYS A 91 5.14 17.51 15.17
C LYS A 91 6.31 16.67 14.70
N ALA A 92 6.50 15.50 15.30
CA ALA A 92 7.46 14.49 14.86
C ALA A 92 7.01 13.74 13.59
N LYS A 93 5.84 14.06 13.03
CA LYS A 93 5.22 13.38 11.88
C LYS A 93 5.06 11.87 12.11
N PHE A 94 4.64 11.47 13.30
CA PHE A 94 4.35 10.07 13.64
C PHE A 94 5.52 9.09 13.40
N LYS A 95 6.77 9.56 13.40
CA LYS A 95 7.94 8.71 13.12
C LYS A 95 8.04 7.44 13.98
N SER A 96 7.59 7.50 15.23
CA SER A 96 7.57 6.36 16.15
C SER A 96 6.29 5.52 16.08
N HIS A 97 5.29 5.99 15.33
CA HIS A 97 3.98 5.37 15.15
C HIS A 97 3.62 5.35 13.67
N PRO A 98 4.39 4.64 12.82
CA PRO A 98 4.07 4.55 11.42
C PRO A 98 2.70 3.88 11.24
N GLY A 99 1.89 4.40 10.32
CA GLY A 99 0.54 3.88 10.04
C GLY A 99 0.55 2.41 9.62
N VAL A 100 1.32 2.11 8.57
CA VAL A 100 1.62 0.75 8.13
C VAL A 100 3.12 0.53 8.27
N ILE A 101 3.50 -0.56 8.95
CA ILE A 101 4.90 -0.97 9.07
C ILE A 101 5.26 -1.67 7.77
N GLN A 102 6.48 -1.44 7.26
CA GLN A 102 6.92 -1.98 5.97
C GLN A 102 6.77 -3.51 5.83
N GLU A 103 6.94 -4.27 6.92
CA GLU A 103 6.78 -5.73 6.94
C GLU A 103 5.32 -6.18 6.73
N LEU A 104 4.35 -5.28 6.93
CA LEU A 104 2.91 -5.55 6.84
C LEU A 104 2.28 -4.87 5.61
N ASP A 105 3.07 -4.22 4.76
CA ASP A 105 2.63 -3.61 3.50
C ASP A 105 2.75 -4.65 2.38
N LEU A 106 1.80 -5.60 2.37
CA LEU A 106 1.84 -6.81 1.53
C LEU A 106 0.90 -6.76 0.34
N ILE A 107 -0.05 -5.82 0.33
CA ILE A 107 -1.14 -5.76 -0.65
C ILE A 107 -0.94 -4.51 -1.50
N GLU A 108 -0.91 -4.68 -2.82
CA GLU A 108 -0.81 -3.59 -3.78
C GLU A 108 -2.03 -2.65 -3.67
N GLU A 109 -1.85 -1.36 -3.97
CA GLU A 109 -2.95 -0.39 -3.81
C GLU A 109 -4.17 -0.71 -4.67
N GLU A 110 -3.98 -1.35 -5.83
CA GLU A 110 -5.03 -1.70 -6.79
C GLU A 110 -5.91 -2.87 -6.31
N ASP A 111 -5.35 -3.76 -5.48
CA ASP A 111 -6.04 -4.94 -4.95
C ASP A 111 -6.73 -4.69 -3.60
N ARG A 112 -6.59 -3.47 -3.05
CA ARG A 112 -7.22 -3.11 -1.77
C ARG A 112 -8.71 -2.92 -1.95
N ILE A 113 -9.48 -3.60 -1.11
CA ILE A 113 -10.93 -3.42 -1.02
C ILE A 113 -11.24 -2.62 0.25
N THR A 114 -11.64 -1.37 0.06
CA THR A 114 -12.01 -0.46 1.16
C THR A 114 -13.51 -0.53 1.41
N HIS A 115 -13.89 -0.88 2.64
CA HIS A 115 -15.29 -0.90 3.06
C HIS A 115 -15.70 0.46 3.64
N GLU A 116 -16.75 1.04 3.06
CA GLU A 116 -17.42 2.22 3.60
C GLU A 116 -18.43 1.78 4.67
N VAL A 117 -18.15 2.12 5.93
CA VAL A 117 -19.00 1.81 7.08
C VAL A 117 -19.15 3.05 7.95
N SER A 118 -20.33 3.22 8.53
CA SER A 118 -20.63 4.26 9.52
C SER A 118 -20.95 3.66 10.87
N LEU A 119 -20.70 4.41 11.95
CA LEU A 119 -21.13 4.03 13.30
C LEU A 119 -22.65 3.94 13.46
N ALA A 120 -23.40 4.59 12.57
CA ALA A 120 -24.87 4.58 12.61
C ALA A 120 -25.48 3.38 11.88
N ASP A 121 -24.68 2.60 11.15
CA ASP A 121 -25.17 1.47 10.37
C ASP A 121 -25.59 0.31 11.30
N GLU A 122 -26.62 -0.42 10.87
CA GLU A 122 -27.05 -1.66 11.52
C GLU A 122 -26.32 -2.84 10.89
N PHE A 123 -25.54 -3.57 11.68
CA PHE A 123 -24.79 -4.74 11.24
C PHE A 123 -25.46 -6.03 11.71
N ASP A 124 -25.62 -6.99 10.80
CA ASP A 124 -25.91 -8.38 11.17
C ASP A 124 -24.58 -9.05 11.56
N PRO A 125 -24.39 -9.47 12.83
CA PRO A 125 -23.17 -10.18 13.23
C PRO A 125 -23.05 -11.58 12.62
N GLU A 126 -24.10 -12.06 11.93
CA GLU A 126 -24.15 -13.39 11.30
C GLU A 126 -23.77 -14.53 12.26
N ASP A 127 -24.20 -14.43 13.53
CA ASP A 127 -23.81 -15.35 14.61
C ASP A 127 -24.03 -16.83 14.29
N LYS A 128 -24.95 -17.12 13.37
CA LYS A 128 -25.24 -18.47 12.88
C LYS A 128 -24.02 -19.14 12.22
N ALA A 129 -23.14 -18.36 11.60
CA ALA A 129 -21.91 -18.85 10.96
C ALA A 129 -20.88 -19.39 11.98
N ASN A 130 -20.99 -19.00 13.26
CA ASN A 130 -20.10 -19.47 14.33
C ASN A 130 -20.40 -20.91 14.80
N PHE A 131 -21.51 -21.51 14.36
CA PHE A 131 -21.93 -22.85 14.77
C PHE A 131 -21.95 -23.80 13.59
N PHE A 132 -21.50 -25.04 13.80
CA PHE A 132 -21.60 -26.08 12.79
C PHE A 132 -23.07 -26.39 12.48
N GLN A 133 -23.41 -26.32 11.20
CA GLN A 133 -24.74 -26.63 10.69
C GLN A 133 -24.60 -27.60 9.53
N PHE A 134 -25.57 -28.49 9.40
CA PHE A 134 -25.62 -29.38 8.25
C PHE A 134 -25.92 -28.57 7.00
N ASP A 135 -25.01 -28.64 6.02
CA ASP A 135 -25.17 -28.02 4.71
C ASP A 135 -25.65 -29.07 3.70
N PRO A 136 -26.90 -28.98 3.19
CA PRO A 136 -27.39 -29.87 2.15
C PRO A 136 -26.62 -29.79 0.83
N GLU A 137 -25.95 -28.66 0.57
CA GLU A 137 -25.19 -28.37 -0.66
C GLU A 137 -23.67 -28.46 -0.44
N TYR A 138 -23.23 -29.11 0.64
CA TYR A 138 -21.81 -29.22 1.04
C TYR A 138 -20.88 -29.60 -0.12
N GLU A 139 -21.22 -30.63 -0.90
CA GLU A 139 -20.37 -31.11 -2.00
C GLU A 139 -20.20 -30.06 -3.11
N LYS A 140 -21.21 -29.21 -3.34
CA LYS A 140 -21.16 -28.12 -4.33
C LYS A 140 -20.37 -26.94 -3.80
N ASN A 141 -20.60 -26.55 -2.54
CA ASN A 141 -19.92 -25.43 -1.91
C ASN A 141 -18.40 -25.70 -1.76
N GLU A 142 -18.00 -26.93 -1.41
CA GLU A 142 -16.58 -27.32 -1.38
C GLU A 142 -15.92 -27.23 -2.76
N GLN A 143 -16.61 -27.62 -3.84
CA GLN A 143 -16.09 -27.48 -5.20
C GLN A 143 -15.89 -26.00 -5.58
N GLU A 144 -16.84 -25.14 -5.25
CA GLU A 144 -16.74 -23.69 -5.49
C GLU A 144 -15.57 -23.08 -4.69
N TRP A 145 -15.38 -23.47 -3.42
CA TRP A 145 -14.23 -23.03 -2.62
C TRP A 145 -12.89 -23.51 -3.17
N ASP A 146 -12.82 -24.74 -3.68
CA ASP A 146 -11.63 -25.29 -4.32
C ASP A 146 -11.27 -24.56 -5.62
N GLU A 147 -12.26 -24.04 -6.36
CA GLU A 147 -12.05 -23.20 -7.53
C GLU A 147 -11.50 -21.82 -7.13
N ILE A 148 -12.16 -21.15 -6.18
CA ILE A 148 -11.73 -19.83 -5.65
C ILE A 148 -10.31 -19.90 -5.09
N LYS A 149 -9.98 -20.98 -4.36
CA LYS A 149 -8.64 -21.16 -3.80
C LYS A 149 -7.56 -21.25 -4.88
N LYS A 150 -7.83 -21.96 -5.98
CA LYS A 150 -6.87 -22.08 -7.10
C LYS A 150 -6.67 -20.75 -7.80
N GLU A 151 -7.74 -19.98 -7.96
CA GLU A 151 -7.70 -18.62 -8.52
C GLU A 151 -6.82 -17.71 -7.66
N ILE A 152 -7.10 -17.60 -6.35
CA ILE A 152 -6.36 -16.71 -5.43
C ILE A 152 -4.87 -17.07 -5.35
N LEU A 153 -4.53 -18.38 -5.36
CA LEU A 153 -3.15 -18.83 -5.25
C LEU A 153 -2.41 -18.85 -6.61
N GLY A 154 -3.08 -18.52 -7.71
CA GLY A 154 -2.49 -18.58 -9.05
C GLY A 154 -2.05 -19.99 -9.46
N GLU A 155 -2.63 -21.05 -8.89
CA GLU A 155 -2.21 -22.45 -9.16
C GLU A 155 -2.36 -22.82 -10.64
N GLU A 156 -3.26 -22.15 -11.37
CA GLU A 156 -3.46 -22.34 -12.79
C GLU A 156 -2.32 -21.71 -13.61
N GLU A 157 -1.86 -20.53 -13.24
CA GLU A 157 -0.68 -19.89 -13.83
C GLU A 157 0.59 -20.68 -13.52
N ASP A 158 0.75 -21.15 -12.29
CA ASP A 158 1.85 -22.01 -11.87
C ASP A 158 1.91 -23.33 -12.65
N ARG A 159 0.75 -23.92 -12.97
CA ARG A 159 0.66 -25.13 -13.80
C ARG A 159 0.97 -24.82 -15.26
N ILE A 160 0.52 -23.68 -15.78
CA ILE A 160 0.83 -23.24 -17.14
C ILE A 160 2.34 -22.98 -17.24
N ASN A 161 2.93 -22.24 -16.31
CA ASN A 161 4.36 -21.93 -16.27
C ASN A 161 5.20 -23.21 -16.16
N LYS A 162 4.87 -24.13 -15.24
CA LYS A 162 5.56 -25.44 -15.15
C LYS A 162 5.43 -26.28 -16.41
N ARG A 163 4.33 -26.13 -17.15
CA ARG A 163 4.11 -26.86 -18.41
C ARG A 163 4.86 -26.21 -19.57
N ILE A 164 5.06 -24.90 -19.55
CA ILE A 164 5.94 -24.17 -20.47
C ILE A 164 7.40 -24.55 -20.18
N ASP A 165 7.82 -24.55 -18.91
CA ASP A 165 9.18 -24.97 -18.52
C ASP A 165 9.48 -26.41 -18.94
N GLN A 166 8.50 -27.32 -18.85
CA GLN A 166 8.64 -28.70 -19.32
C GLN A 166 8.67 -28.83 -20.86
N LEU A 167 8.06 -27.89 -21.59
CA LEU A 167 8.15 -27.84 -23.05
C LEU A 167 9.53 -27.31 -23.49
N ASP A 168 10.13 -26.40 -22.73
CA ASP A 168 11.51 -25.95 -22.95
C ASP A 168 12.52 -27.06 -22.60
N GLU A 169 12.29 -27.87 -21.57
CA GLU A 169 13.14 -29.02 -21.22
C GLU A 169 13.04 -30.20 -22.23
N GLU A 170 11.92 -30.36 -22.95
CA GLU A 170 11.77 -31.37 -24.00
C GLU A 170 12.46 -30.98 -25.33
N GLU A 171 12.77 -29.70 -25.56
CA GLU A 171 13.63 -29.25 -26.67
C GLU A 171 15.14 -29.38 -26.37
N GLU A 172 15.54 -29.63 -25.11
CA GLU A 172 16.95 -29.83 -24.72
C GLU A 172 17.43 -31.30 -24.76
N SER A 173 16.65 -32.23 -25.33
CA SER A 173 17.05 -33.64 -25.51
C SER A 173 17.86 -33.92 -26.81
N SER A 174 18.26 -32.89 -27.56
CA SER A 174 19.27 -33.03 -28.61
C SER A 174 20.55 -32.34 -28.17
N GLU A 175 21.62 -33.12 -28.01
CA GLU A 175 22.98 -32.60 -27.85
C GLU A 175 23.29 -31.54 -28.93
N SER A 176 23.31 -30.28 -28.54
CA SER A 176 23.96 -29.22 -29.30
C SER A 176 24.54 -28.18 -28.33
N GLU A 177 25.83 -27.94 -28.50
CA GLU A 177 26.67 -26.93 -27.87
C GLU A 177 25.89 -25.63 -27.62
N GLU A 178 26.13 -24.96 -26.47
CA GLU A 178 25.64 -23.62 -26.11
C GLU A 178 25.29 -22.75 -27.34
N GLU A 179 24.05 -22.81 -27.82
CA GLU A 179 23.57 -21.87 -28.83
C GLU A 179 23.26 -20.57 -28.09
N LYS A 180 24.31 -19.77 -27.87
CA LYS A 180 24.17 -18.33 -27.69
C LYS A 180 23.27 -17.84 -28.81
N ILE A 181 22.06 -17.42 -28.47
CA ILE A 181 21.11 -16.81 -29.39
C ILE A 181 21.87 -15.73 -30.16
N GLN A 182 22.22 -16.05 -31.41
CA GLN A 182 23.00 -15.16 -32.24
C GLN A 182 22.00 -14.23 -32.89
N ASP A 183 21.86 -13.04 -32.31
CA ASP A 183 20.97 -12.01 -32.83
C ASP A 183 21.47 -11.58 -34.22
N ILE A 184 20.82 -12.11 -35.28
CA ILE A 184 21.10 -11.76 -36.68
C ILE A 184 20.42 -10.43 -37.05
N THR A 185 19.49 -9.97 -36.23
CA THR A 185 18.87 -8.66 -36.39
C THR A 185 19.72 -7.65 -35.64
N GLU A 186 20.43 -6.76 -36.35
CA GLU A 186 21.21 -5.65 -35.74
C GLU A 186 20.32 -4.59 -35.05
N GLN A 187 19.24 -5.00 -34.40
CA GLN A 187 18.16 -4.19 -33.88
C GLN A 187 18.64 -3.34 -32.70
N ASP A 188 19.44 -3.91 -31.80
CA ASP A 188 20.10 -3.18 -30.71
C ASP A 188 21.02 -2.07 -31.24
N LEU A 189 21.79 -2.37 -32.29
CA LEU A 189 22.70 -1.40 -32.92
C LEU A 189 21.93 -0.29 -33.64
N MET A 190 20.83 -0.63 -34.32
CA MET A 190 19.96 0.35 -34.98
C MET A 190 19.25 1.26 -33.96
N ASN A 191 18.83 0.72 -32.82
CA ASN A 191 18.22 1.48 -31.73
C ASN A 191 19.23 2.43 -31.08
N LEU A 192 20.48 1.98 -30.87
CA LEU A 192 21.56 2.83 -30.37
C LEU A 192 21.81 4.01 -31.30
N ARG A 193 21.97 3.77 -32.61
CA ARG A 193 22.16 4.83 -33.62
C ARG A 193 21.01 5.84 -33.68
N LYS A 194 19.76 5.37 -33.63
CA LYS A 194 18.58 6.25 -33.59
C LYS A 194 18.58 7.14 -32.35
N THR A 195 18.96 6.58 -31.20
CA THR A 195 19.02 7.31 -29.93
C THR A 195 20.12 8.37 -29.97
N ILE A 196 21.32 8.03 -30.45
CA ILE A 196 22.43 8.98 -30.63
C ILE A 196 22.01 10.13 -31.57
N TYR A 197 21.42 9.80 -32.72
CA TYR A 197 20.92 10.80 -33.67
C TYR A 197 19.88 11.74 -33.02
N LEU A 198 18.93 11.18 -32.26
CA LEU A 198 17.91 11.98 -31.59
C LEU A 198 18.51 12.91 -30.53
N VAL A 199 19.52 12.47 -29.78
CA VAL A 199 20.24 13.30 -28.80
C VAL A 199 20.96 14.46 -29.49
N ILE A 200 21.58 14.22 -30.64
CA ILE A 200 22.26 15.26 -31.43
C ILE A 200 21.25 16.28 -31.97
N VAL A 201 20.14 15.82 -32.57
CA VAL A 201 19.14 16.70 -33.19
C VAL A 201 18.30 17.46 -32.16
N SER A 202 18.07 16.89 -30.98
CA SER A 202 17.25 17.51 -29.92
C SER A 202 18.02 18.47 -29.02
N SER A 203 19.34 18.58 -29.16
CA SER A 203 20.17 19.46 -28.33
C SER A 203 20.49 20.75 -29.07
N VAL A 204 20.61 21.84 -28.31
CA VAL A 204 20.77 23.19 -28.89
C VAL A 204 22.24 23.49 -29.16
N ASP A 205 23.13 23.08 -28.24
CA ASP A 205 24.56 23.35 -28.29
C ASP A 205 25.40 22.07 -28.15
N PHE A 206 26.64 22.11 -28.66
CA PHE A 206 27.54 20.95 -28.66
C PHE A 206 27.94 20.48 -27.24
N GLU A 207 27.99 21.39 -26.25
CA GLU A 207 28.25 21.03 -24.85
C GLU A 207 27.11 20.19 -24.25
N GLU A 208 25.86 20.49 -24.63
CA GLU A 208 24.67 19.76 -24.20
C GLU A 208 24.64 18.34 -24.82
N VAL A 209 25.02 18.23 -26.09
CA VAL A 209 25.18 16.94 -26.79
C VAL A 209 26.19 16.07 -26.04
N VAL A 210 27.39 16.60 -25.77
CA VAL A 210 28.46 15.86 -25.09
C VAL A 210 28.02 15.42 -23.69
N HIS A 211 27.36 16.29 -22.91
CA HIS A 211 26.87 15.96 -21.57
C HIS A 211 25.77 14.88 -21.59
N LYS A 212 24.86 14.90 -22.57
CA LYS A 212 23.82 13.86 -22.71
C LYS A 212 24.40 12.53 -23.18
N LEU A 213 25.33 12.54 -24.14
CA LEU A 213 26.00 11.31 -24.61
C LEU A 213 26.83 10.65 -23.50
N MET A 214 27.53 11.44 -22.65
CA MET A 214 28.27 10.89 -21.50
C MET A 214 27.37 10.28 -20.41
N LYS A 215 26.09 10.65 -20.36
CA LYS A 215 25.10 10.07 -19.43
C LYS A 215 24.40 8.82 -19.99
N MET A 216 24.54 8.53 -21.27
CA MET A 216 24.01 7.29 -21.85
C MET A 216 24.88 6.11 -21.42
N ASN A 217 24.24 5.06 -20.92
CA ASN A 217 24.92 3.84 -20.49
C ASN A 217 25.19 2.94 -21.71
N ILE A 218 26.29 3.20 -22.42
CA ILE A 218 26.69 2.45 -23.63
C ILE A 218 27.48 1.21 -23.19
N ARG A 219 27.13 0.04 -23.75
CA ARG A 219 27.82 -1.23 -23.44
C ARG A 219 29.26 -1.19 -23.96
N GLU A 220 30.19 -1.81 -23.22
CA GLU A 220 31.61 -1.91 -23.63
C GLU A 220 31.73 -2.53 -25.03
N GLY A 221 32.44 -1.84 -25.95
CA GLY A 221 32.61 -2.25 -27.35
C GLY A 221 31.69 -1.57 -28.37
N GLN A 222 30.65 -0.84 -27.94
CA GLN A 222 29.78 -0.06 -28.83
C GLN A 222 30.16 1.43 -28.94
N GLU A 223 31.27 1.83 -28.30
CA GLU A 223 31.77 3.22 -28.32
C GLU A 223 32.15 3.71 -29.72
N ILE A 224 32.46 2.80 -30.64
CA ILE A 224 32.79 3.14 -32.04
C ILE A 224 31.62 3.81 -32.76
N GLU A 225 30.39 3.59 -32.32
CA GLU A 225 29.17 4.19 -32.90
C GLU A 225 29.00 5.67 -32.50
N LEU A 226 29.84 6.20 -31.60
CA LEU A 226 29.89 7.62 -31.22
C LEU A 226 30.89 8.45 -32.06
N CYS A 227 31.81 7.80 -32.79
CA CYS A 227 32.84 8.47 -33.60
C CYS A 227 32.29 8.94 -34.96
#